data_AF-A0AB33KWU3-F1
#
_entry.id   AF-A0AB33KWU3-F1
#
_cell.length_a   1.000
_cell.length_b   1.000
_cell.length_c   1.000
_cell.angle_alpha   90.00
_cell.angle_beta   90.00
_cell.angle_gamma   90.00
#
_symmetry.space_group_name_H-M   'P 1'
#
loop_
_entity.id
_entity.type
_entity.pdbx_description
1 polymer ?
#
loop_
_entity_poly.entity_id
_entity_poly.type
_entity_poly.pdbx_seq_one_letter_code
_entity_poly.pdbx_strand_id
1 'polypeptide(L)'
;MAPTGAARRQGGETRSQEAAVAQIDLDKVLDKAYADKDLPTILSAPVSALKGVSDRDGELLQEAFGVKTVADLANLKYARWAQALAALDTSSA
;
A
#
# COMPACT_ATOMS: atom_id res chain seq x y z
N MET A 1 4.31 23.79 56.32
CA MET A 1 4.08 24.76 55.24
C MET A 1 4.66 24.16 53.96
N ALA A 2 3.85 23.50 53.14
CA ALA A 2 4.22 23.14 51.77
C ALA A 2 3.48 24.09 50.81
N PRO A 3 4.00 24.31 49.61
CA PRO A 3 3.48 23.49 48.52
C PRO A 3 4.56 22.92 47.60
N THR A 4 4.49 21.61 47.44
CA THR A 4 4.52 20.84 46.18
C THR A 4 4.97 21.61 44.93
N GLY A 5 6.17 21.29 44.45
CA GLY A 5 6.61 21.62 43.10
C GLY A 5 5.73 20.93 42.06
N ALA A 6 4.77 21.67 41.53
CA ALA A 6 4.03 21.32 40.33
C ALA A 6 4.89 21.62 39.10
N ALA A 7 5.04 20.65 38.21
CA ALA A 7 4.77 20.79 36.76
C ALA A 7 5.45 19.65 35.99
N ARG A 8 4.73 18.54 35.93
CA ARG A 8 4.69 17.67 34.75
C ARG A 8 4.45 18.54 33.51
N ARG A 9 5.39 18.57 32.57
CA ARG A 9 5.11 18.97 31.17
C ARG A 9 5.77 17.97 30.24
N GLN A 10 4.93 17.09 29.71
CA GLN A 10 5.15 16.39 28.46
C GLN A 10 5.53 17.40 27.37
N GLY A 11 6.64 17.16 26.68
CA GLY A 11 6.69 17.33 25.23
C GLY A 11 7.10 15.95 24.71
N GLY A 12 6.26 15.15 24.05
CA GLY A 12 5.21 15.56 23.12
C GLY A 12 5.86 15.72 21.75
N GLU A 13 5.94 14.59 21.03
CA GLU A 13 5.80 14.53 19.57
C GLU A 13 6.93 15.11 18.70
N THR A 14 7.91 14.27 18.41
CA THR A 14 8.15 13.88 17.00
C THR A 14 8.44 12.39 16.97
N ARG A 15 7.41 11.59 17.23
CA ARG A 15 7.29 10.33 16.47
C ARG A 15 6.82 10.76 15.09
N SER A 16 7.70 11.46 14.35
CA SER A 16 7.64 11.49 12.90
C SER A 16 7.82 10.02 12.54
N GLN A 17 6.70 9.30 12.47
CA GLN A 17 6.64 8.12 11.65
C GLN A 17 6.95 8.68 10.27
N GLU A 18 8.24 8.66 9.93
CA GLU A 18 8.72 8.73 8.57
C GLU A 18 7.84 7.73 7.85
N ALA A 19 6.87 8.25 7.09
CA ALA A 19 5.87 7.45 6.41
C ALA A 19 6.65 6.32 5.75
N ALA A 20 6.42 5.07 6.19
CA ALA A 20 7.27 3.96 5.81
C ALA A 20 7.42 3.99 4.29
N VAL A 21 8.59 4.41 3.82
CA VAL A 21 8.83 4.56 2.39
C VAL A 21 8.92 3.14 1.86
N ALA A 22 7.80 2.68 1.29
CA ALA A 22 7.75 1.38 0.68
C ALA A 22 8.65 1.41 -0.55
N GLN A 23 9.87 0.89 -0.42
CA GLN A 23 10.72 0.60 -1.55
C GLN A 23 10.25 -0.70 -2.19
N ILE A 24 10.01 -0.67 -3.50
CA ILE A 24 9.56 -1.81 -4.29
C ILE A 24 10.50 -1.98 -5.49
N ASP A 25 11.03 -3.19 -5.65
CA ASP A 25 11.78 -3.58 -6.85
C ASP A 25 10.78 -3.93 -7.97
N LEU A 26 10.67 -3.05 -8.98
CA LEU A 26 9.75 -3.24 -10.11
C LEU A 26 10.00 -4.56 -10.85
N ASP A 27 11.26 -4.96 -11.02
CA ASP A 27 11.65 -6.24 -11.62
C ASP A 27 11.11 -7.46 -10.87
N LYS A 28 10.84 -7.36 -9.57
CA LYS A 28 10.34 -8.48 -8.76
C LYS A 28 8.82 -8.59 -8.78
N VAL A 29 8.13 -7.49 -9.03
CA VAL A 29 6.66 -7.41 -8.90
C VAL A 29 5.93 -7.28 -10.24
N LEU A 30 6.62 -6.84 -11.29
CA LEU A 30 6.07 -6.73 -12.63
C LEU A 30 6.50 -7.88 -13.52
N ASP A 31 5.62 -8.24 -14.45
CA ASP A 31 5.98 -9.11 -15.56
C ASP A 31 7.09 -8.46 -16.40
N LYS A 32 7.92 -9.29 -17.05
CA LYS A 32 9.06 -8.82 -17.86
C LYS A 32 8.62 -7.84 -18.95
N ALA A 33 7.40 -7.96 -19.47
CA ALA A 33 6.88 -7.03 -20.48
C ALA A 33 6.60 -5.61 -19.94
N TYR A 34 6.65 -5.40 -18.62
CA TYR A 34 6.33 -4.13 -17.96
C TYR A 34 7.45 -3.61 -17.04
N ALA A 35 8.51 -4.38 -16.79
CA ALA A 35 9.60 -4.01 -15.88
C ALA A 35 10.33 -2.71 -16.29
N ASP A 36 10.54 -2.50 -17.59
CA ASP A 36 11.26 -1.32 -18.13
C ASP A 36 10.34 -0.12 -18.44
N LYS A 37 9.07 -0.15 -18.01
CA LYS A 37 8.10 0.91 -18.33
C LYS A 37 7.99 1.94 -17.20
N ASP A 38 7.58 3.16 -17.55
CA ASP A 38 7.31 4.21 -16.56
C ASP A 38 6.08 3.88 -15.69
N LEU A 39 6.08 4.37 -14.45
CA LEU A 39 5.00 4.16 -13.48
C LEU A 39 3.59 4.50 -14.01
N PRO A 40 3.35 5.63 -14.73
CA PRO A 40 2.03 5.92 -15.28
C PRO A 40 1.54 4.86 -16.27
N THR A 41 2.47 4.27 -17.03
CA THR A 41 2.19 3.21 -17.99
C THR A 41 1.87 1.90 -17.26
N ILE A 42 2.61 1.59 -16.20
CA ILE A 42 2.35 0.42 -15.35
C ILE A 42 1.00 0.53 -14.66
N LEU A 43 0.66 1.70 -14.12
CA LEU A 43 -0.62 1.94 -13.46
C LEU A 43 -1.81 1.79 -14.42
N SER A 44 -1.62 2.17 -15.68
CA SER A 44 -2.64 2.01 -16.74
C SER A 44 -2.66 0.60 -17.36
N ALA A 45 -1.68 -0.25 -17.04
CA ALA A 45 -1.59 -1.60 -17.55
C ALA A 45 -2.65 -2.51 -16.91
N PRO A 46 -3.02 -3.63 -17.56
CA PRO A 46 -3.91 -4.61 -16.96
C PRO A 46 -3.29 -5.21 -15.69
N VAL A 47 -4.13 -5.75 -14.79
CA VAL A 47 -3.65 -6.42 -13.57
C VAL A 47 -2.73 -7.62 -13.84
N SER A 48 -2.81 -8.23 -15.03
CA SER A 48 -1.87 -9.27 -15.49
C SER A 48 -0.45 -8.77 -15.74
N ALA A 49 -0.22 -7.45 -15.70
CA ALA A 49 1.13 -6.87 -15.66
C ALA A 49 1.86 -7.15 -14.34
N LEU A 50 1.14 -7.55 -13.28
CA LEU A 50 1.72 -7.97 -12.01
C LEU A 50 2.16 -9.43 -12.10
N LYS A 51 3.37 -9.72 -11.59
CA LYS A 51 3.87 -11.10 -11.51
C LYS A 51 2.94 -11.97 -10.68
N GLY A 52 2.61 -13.14 -11.22
CA GLY A 52 1.75 -14.12 -10.57
C GLY A 52 0.26 -13.88 -10.79
N VAL A 53 -0.12 -12.85 -11.55
CA VAL A 53 -1.51 -12.63 -12.01
C VAL A 53 -1.60 -13.05 -13.46
N SER A 54 -2.36 -14.10 -13.74
CA SER A 54 -2.64 -14.52 -15.12
C SER A 54 -3.74 -13.65 -15.74
N ASP A 55 -3.89 -13.71 -17.07
CA ASP A 55 -5.00 -13.05 -17.76
C ASP A 55 -6.36 -13.52 -17.21
N ARG A 56 -6.46 -14.81 -16.86
CA ARG A 56 -7.67 -15.39 -16.28
C ARG A 56 -8.01 -14.78 -14.91
N ASP A 57 -7.00 -14.53 -14.07
CA ASP A 57 -7.20 -13.87 -12.78
C ASP A 57 -7.66 -12.43 -12.97
N GLY A 58 -7.12 -11.76 -14.00
CA GLY A 58 -7.55 -10.41 -14.38
C GLY A 58 -9.01 -10.35 -14.83
N GLU A 59 -9.46 -11.32 -15.62
CA GLU A 59 -10.88 -11.42 -16.00
C GLU A 59 -11.79 -11.58 -14.78
N LEU A 60 -11.41 -12.43 -13.82
CA LEU A 60 -12.19 -12.65 -12.60
C LEU A 60 -12.26 -11.39 -11.72
N LEU A 61 -11.15 -10.65 -11.60
CA LEU A 61 -11.12 -9.37 -10.90
C LEU A 61 -12.01 -8.32 -11.58
N GLN A 62 -12.02 -8.30 -12.91
CA GLN A 62 -12.90 -7.43 -13.68
C GLN A 62 -14.37 -7.81 -13.50
N GLU A 63 -14.70 -9.09 -13.54
CA GLU A 63 -16.08 -9.57 -13.41
C GLU A 63 -16.63 -9.33 -11.99
N ALA A 64 -15.84 -9.64 -10.97
CA ALA A 64 -16.27 -9.55 -9.58
C ALA A 64 -16.28 -8.11 -9.04
N PHE A 65 -15.31 -7.29 -9.43
CA PHE A 65 -15.07 -5.97 -8.82
C PHE A 65 -14.98 -4.81 -9.81
N GLY A 66 -15.05 -5.07 -11.13
CA GLY A 66 -14.88 -4.04 -12.16
C GLY A 66 -13.44 -3.57 -12.32
N VAL A 67 -12.46 -4.29 -11.77
CA VAL A 67 -11.05 -3.90 -11.78
C VAL A 67 -10.37 -4.38 -13.06
N LYS A 68 -9.81 -3.45 -13.84
CA LYS A 68 -9.11 -3.78 -15.09
C LYS A 68 -7.62 -3.49 -15.00
N THR A 69 -7.28 -2.35 -14.42
CA THR A 69 -5.90 -1.85 -14.37
C THR A 69 -5.27 -2.01 -13.00
N VAL A 70 -3.95 -1.90 -12.94
CA VAL A 70 -3.20 -1.84 -11.68
C VAL A 70 -3.68 -0.67 -10.82
N ALA A 71 -3.98 0.49 -11.43
CA ALA A 71 -4.55 1.64 -10.74
C ALA A 71 -5.94 1.35 -10.14
N ASP A 72 -6.81 0.65 -10.88
CA ASP A 72 -8.13 0.25 -10.37
C ASP A 72 -7.99 -0.67 -9.16
N LEU A 73 -7.06 -1.62 -9.21
CA LEU A 73 -6.78 -2.54 -8.10
C LEU A 73 -6.29 -1.78 -6.86
N ALA A 74 -5.37 -0.83 -7.03
CA ALA A 74 -4.88 0.02 -5.95
C ALA A 74 -5.96 0.92 -5.35
N ASN A 75 -6.96 1.30 -6.15
CA ASN A 75 -8.09 2.12 -5.72
C ASN A 75 -9.28 1.33 -5.19
N LEU A 76 -9.25 -0.01 -5.27
CA LEU A 76 -10.32 -0.86 -4.78
C LEU A 76 -10.45 -0.72 -3.26
N LYS A 77 -11.66 -0.38 -2.79
CA LYS A 77 -11.95 -0.17 -1.36
C LYS A 77 -11.54 -1.36 -0.48
N TYR A 78 -11.75 -2.59 -0.96
CA TYR A 78 -11.43 -3.81 -0.22
C TYR A 78 -9.93 -4.02 -0.07
N ALA A 79 -9.16 -3.75 -1.13
CA ALA A 79 -7.69 -3.82 -1.08
C ALA A 79 -7.14 -2.83 -0.06
N ARG A 80 -7.66 -1.59 -0.06
CA ARG A 80 -7.28 -0.56 0.91
C ARG A 80 -7.61 -0.94 2.35
N TRP A 81 -8.80 -1.49 2.59
CA TRP A 81 -9.17 -1.98 3.92
C TRP A 81 -8.26 -3.12 4.38
N ALA A 82 -7.98 -4.09 3.52
CA ALA A 82 -7.07 -5.19 3.83
C ALA A 82 -5.65 -4.71 4.16
N GLN A 83 -5.10 -3.78 3.36
CA GLN A 83 -3.81 -3.15 3.62
C GLN A 83 -3.78 -2.40 4.96
N ALA A 84 -4.83 -1.65 5.27
CA ALA A 84 -4.94 -0.94 6.55
C ALA A 84 -4.97 -1.90 7.74
N LEU A 85 -5.73 -3.01 7.64
CA LEU A 85 -5.78 -4.03 8.68
C LEU A 85 -4.41 -4.71 8.90
N ALA A 86 -3.69 -5.04 7.83
CA ALA A 86 -2.34 -5.62 7.92
C ALA A 86 -1.33 -4.63 8.55
N ALA A 87 -1.45 -3.33 8.25
CA ALA A 87 -0.61 -2.31 8.86
C ALA A 87 -0.88 -2.14 10.36
N LEU A 88 -2.14 -2.30 10.81
CA LEU A 88 -2.48 -2.23 12.24
C LEU A 88 -1.90 -3.41 13.03
N ASP A 89 -1.91 -4.61 12.45
CA ASP A 89 -1.30 -5.81 13.06
C ASP A 89 0.20 -5.58 13.33
N THR A 90 0.93 -5.11 12.32
CA THR A 90 2.37 -4.81 12.44
C THR A 90 2.67 -3.61 13.34
N SER A 91 1.75 -2.66 13.50
CA SER A 91 1.90 -1.53 14.43
C SER A 91 1.68 -1.90 15.91
N SER A 92 1.22 -3.13 16.20
CA SER A 92 0.96 -3.61 17.56
C SER A 92 2.04 -4.54 18.12
N ALA A 93 3.04 -4.88 17.30
CA ALA A 93 4.24 -5.63 17.67
C ALA A 93 5.44 -4.71 17.91
#